data_AF-A0A7J8NLH1-F1
#
_entry.id   AF-A0A7J8NLH1-F1
#
_cell.length_a   1.000
_cell.length_b   1.000
_cell.length_c   1.000
_cell.angle_alpha   90.00
_cell.angle_beta   90.00
_cell.angle_gamma   90.00
#
_symmetry.space_group_name_H-M   'P 1'
#
loop_
_entity.id
_entity.type
_entity.pdbx_description
1 polymer ?
#
loop_
_entity_poly.entity_id
_entity_poly.type
_entity_poly.pdbx_seq_one_letter_code
_entity_poly.pdbx_strand_id
1 'polypeptide(L)' 'MWDKKLTKIFCDICIKKILKGNRLGTHFTKNGWLKIMINFEKETCMAYSQRQLKNMWDALKKEWKAWKKIKGGDTGLR' A
#
# COMPACT_ATOMS: atom_id res chain seq x y z
N MET A 1 1.14 8.88 -13.79
CA MET A 1 0.62 9.58 -12.58
C MET A 1 -0.25 8.59 -11.81
N TRP A 2 -0.07 8.43 -10.50
CA TRP A 2 -0.91 7.51 -9.71
C TRP A 2 -2.26 8.18 -9.44
N ASP A 3 -3.33 7.61 -9.98
CA ASP A 3 -4.70 8.10 -9.73
C ASP A 3 -5.29 7.47 -8.44
N LYS A 4 -6.31 8.11 -7.88
CA LYS A 4 -7.07 7.62 -6.72
C LYS A 4 -7.59 6.19 -6.97
N LYS A 5 -8.02 5.88 -8.20
CA LYS A 5 -8.47 4.53 -8.58
C LYS A 5 -7.34 3.50 -8.47
N LEU A 6 -6.17 3.80 -9.00
CA LEU A 6 -4.99 2.91 -8.94
C LEU A 6 -4.50 2.71 -7.52
N THR A 7 -4.51 3.80 -6.74
CA THR A 7 -4.14 3.78 -5.33
C THR A 7 -5.09 2.88 -4.53
N LYS A 8 -6.39 2.96 -4.79
CA LYS A 8 -7.39 2.10 -4.14
C LYS A 8 -7.17 0.63 -4.48
N ILE A 9 -7.01 0.30 -5.77
CA ILE A 9 -6.74 -1.08 -6.22
C ILE A 9 -5.46 -1.62 -5.57
N PHE A 10 -4.40 -0.81 -5.51
CA PHE A 10 -3.15 -1.19 -4.86
C PHE A 10 -3.35 -1.50 -3.37
N CYS A 11 -4.02 -0.61 -2.63
CA CYS A 11 -4.36 -0.82 -1.23
C CYS A 11 -5.16 -2.10 -1.01
N ASP A 12 -6.20 -2.35 -1.81
CA ASP A 12 -7.05 -3.53 -1.70
C ASP A 12 -6.24 -4.82 -1.92
N ILE A 13 -5.34 -4.84 -2.92
CA ILE A 13 -4.43 -5.97 -3.17
C ILE A 13 -3.49 -6.18 -1.98
N CYS A 14 -2.87 -5.11 -1.48
CA CYS A 14 -2.00 -5.17 -0.31
C CYS A 14 -2.73 -5.73 0.92
N ILE A 15 -3.93 -5.24 1.23
CA ILE A 15 -4.75 -5.71 2.36
C ILE A 15 -5.09 -7.19 2.20
N LYS A 16 -5.55 -7.61 1.01
CA LYS A 16 -5.85 -9.03 0.73
C LYS A 16 -4.64 -9.94 0.95
N LYS A 17 -3.42 -9.50 0.61
CA LYS A 17 -2.19 -10.28 0.82
C LYS A 17 -1.75 -10.32 2.29
N ILE A 18 -1.95 -9.22 3.02
CA ILE A 18 -1.70 -9.15 4.47
C ILE A 18 -2.63 -10.12 5.21
N LEU A 19 -3.92 -10.09 4.92
CA LEU A 19 -4.92 -10.97 5.53
C LEU A 19 -4.65 -12.46 5.24
N LYS A 20 -4.09 -12.78 4.08
CA LYS A 20 -3.64 -14.14 3.72
C LYS A 20 -2.31 -14.56 4.38
N GLY A 21 -1.82 -13.84 5.38
CA GLY A 21 -0.60 -14.20 6.13
C GLY A 21 0.71 -14.04 5.35
N ASN A 22 0.73 -13.36 4.20
CA ASN A 22 1.96 -13.16 3.41
C ASN A 22 2.82 -11.98 3.91
N ARG A 23 2.62 -11.54 5.16
CA ARG A 23 3.35 -10.44 5.79
C ARG A 23 4.05 -10.95 7.06
N LEU A 24 5.37 -10.93 7.04
CA LEU A 24 6.19 -11.13 8.22
C LEU A 24 6.39 -9.78 8.91
N GLY A 25 5.60 -9.52 9.95
CA GLY A 25 5.67 -8.28 10.73
C GLY A 25 5.40 -7.01 9.91
N THR A 26 6.46 -6.24 9.62
CA THR A 26 6.36 -4.91 9.00
C THR A 26 6.52 -4.91 7.48
N HIS A 27 6.95 -6.02 6.87
CA HIS A 27 7.32 -6.08 5.45
C HIS A 27 6.65 -7.24 4.69
N PHE A 28 6.40 -7.02 3.40
CA PHE A 28 6.04 -8.10 2.48
C PHE A 28 7.29 -8.93 2.15
N THR A 29 7.13 -10.26 2.10
CA THR A 29 8.19 -11.15 1.64
C THR A 29 8.47 -10.96 0.15
N LYS A 30 9.58 -11.51 -0.38
CA LYS A 30 9.87 -11.49 -1.83
C LYS A 30 8.69 -12.06 -2.63
N ASN A 31 8.14 -13.20 -2.20
CA ASN A 31 6.95 -13.80 -2.81
C ASN A 31 5.70 -12.95 -2.63
N GLY A 32 5.58 -12.24 -1.50
CA GLY A 32 4.52 -11.25 -1.27
C GLY A 32 4.54 -10.14 -2.33
N TRP A 33 5.71 -9.54 -2.59
CA TRP A 33 5.87 -8.53 -3.63
C TRP A 33 5.59 -9.05 -5.03
N LEU A 34 6.08 -10.24 -5.37
CA LEU A 34 5.80 -10.86 -6.67
C LEU A 34 4.29 -11.04 -6.89
N LYS A 35 3.60 -11.56 -5.88
CA LYS A 35 2.14 -11.72 -5.92
C LYS A 35 1.40 -10.39 -6.01
N ILE A 36 1.92 -9.32 -5.39
CA ILE A 36 1.33 -7.98 -5.49
C ILE A 36 1.51 -7.44 -6.92
N MET A 37 2.71 -7.56 -7.51
CA MET A 37 2.98 -7.14 -8.89
C MET A 37 2.03 -7.82 -9.88
N ILE A 38 1.96 -9.15 -9.85
CA ILE A 38 1.13 -9.95 -10.76
C ILE A 38 -0.35 -9.58 -10.61
N ASN A 39 -0.86 -9.49 -9.37
CA ASN A 39 -2.25 -9.12 -9.14
C ASN A 39 -2.54 -7.67 -9.58
N PHE A 40 -1.60 -6.75 -9.36
CA PHE A 40 -1.80 -5.35 -9.71
C PHE A 40 -1.83 -5.16 -11.23
N GLU A 41 -0.91 -5.80 -11.95
CA GLU A 41 -0.89 -5.80 -13.41
C GLU A 41 -2.14 -6.44 -13.98
N LYS A 42 -2.61 -7.56 -13.41
CA LYS A 42 -3.85 -8.21 -13.83
C LYS A 42 -5.10 -7.32 -13.68
N GLU A 43 -5.17 -6.52 -12.62
CA GLU A 43 -6.34 -5.69 -12.32
C GLU A 43 -6.31 -4.33 -13.04
N THR A 44 -5.12 -3.83 -13.37
CA THR A 44 -4.94 -2.47 -13.94
C THR A 44 -4.44 -2.48 -15.38
N CYS A 45 -4.06 -3.65 -15.92
CA CYS A 45 -3.36 -3.83 -17.19
C CYS A 45 -2.06 -2.99 -17.30
N MET A 46 -1.47 -2.61 -16.16
CA MET A 46 -0.26 -1.81 -16.12
C MET A 46 0.86 -2.55 -15.40
N ALA A 47 1.99 -2.72 -16.11
CA ALA A 47 3.19 -3.31 -15.56
C ALA A 47 3.95 -2.27 -14.72
N TYR A 48 4.05 -2.52 -13.42
CA TYR A 48 4.87 -1.74 -12.51
C TYR A 48 5.99 -2.59 -11.92
N SER A 49 7.19 -2.03 -11.89
CA SER A 49 8.33 -2.65 -11.21
C SER A 49 8.12 -2.67 -9.70
N GLN A 50 8.75 -3.64 -9.03
CA GLN A 50 8.73 -3.73 -7.56
C GLN A 50 9.19 -2.42 -6.90
N ARG A 51 10.18 -1.73 -7.49
CA ARG A 51 10.68 -0.44 -6.97
C ARG A 51 9.59 0.64 -7.01
N GLN A 52 8.83 0.73 -8.10
CA GLN A 52 7.73 1.69 -8.22
C GLN A 52 6.61 1.40 -7.19
N LEU A 53 6.22 0.14 -7.03
CA LEU A 53 5.21 -0.25 -6.05
C LEU A 53 5.68 -0.04 -4.61
N LYS A 54 6.98 -0.28 -4.33
CA LYS A 54 7.57 -0.01 -3.01
C LYS A 54 7.59 1.47 -2.69
N ASN A 55 7.99 2.32 -3.64
CA ASN A 55 7.95 3.77 -3.48
C ASN A 55 6.53 4.25 -3.18
N MET A 56 5.53 3.71 -3.89
CA MET A 56 4.11 4.04 -3.65
C MET A 56 3.66 3.60 -2.26
N TRP A 57 4.01 2.38 -1.84
CA TRP A 57 3.73 1.88 -0.49
C TRP A 57 4.36 2.75 0.60
N ASP A 58 5.59 3.22 0.39
CA ASP A 58 6.27 4.11 1.33
C ASP A 58 5.62 5.50 1.39
N ALA A 59 5.19 6.05 0.25
CA ALA A 59 4.41 7.29 0.19
C ALA A 59 3.07 7.16 0.92
N LEU A 60 2.31 6.09 0.68
CA LEU A 60 1.03 5.83 1.35
C LEU A 60 1.18 5.69 2.86
N LYS A 61 2.23 5.03 3.34
CA LYS A 61 2.53 4.98 4.77
C LYS A 61 2.83 6.36 5.35
N LYS A 62 3.53 7.22 4.61
CA LYS A 62 3.83 8.59 5.04
C LYS A 62 2.54 9.42 5.14
N GLU A 63 1.68 9.35 4.13
CA GLU A 63 0.37 10.00 4.13
C GLU A 63 -0.51 9.49 5.27
N TRP A 64 -0.59 8.17 5.49
CA TRP A 64 -1.36 7.60 6.59
C TRP A 64 -0.83 8.03 7.96
N LYS A 65 0.50 8.09 8.14
CA LYS A 65 1.10 8.62 9.37
C LYS A 65 0.76 10.10 9.59
N ALA A 66 0.81 10.91 8.53
CA ALA A 66 0.43 12.33 8.61
C ALA A 66 -1.07 12.48 8.96
N TRP A 67 -1.95 11.74 8.29
CA TRP A 67 -3.37 11.71 8.59
C TRP A 67 -3.65 11.26 10.02
N LYS A 68 -2.96 10.21 10.50
CA LYS A 68 -3.08 9.73 11.89
C LYS A 68 -2.63 10.79 12.90
N LYS A 69 -1.57 11.55 12.60
CA LYS A 69 -1.10 12.65 13.47
C LYS A 69 -2.13 13.77 13.53
N ILE A 70 -2.77 14.12 12.41
CA ILE A 70 -3.85 15.12 12.39
C ILE A 70 -5.04 14.60 13.21
N LYS A 71 -5.51 13.37 12.94
CA LYS A 71 -6.64 12.78 13.66
C LYS A 71 -6.38 12.50 15.15
N GLY A 72 -5.14 12.21 15.54
CA GLY A 72 -4.74 12.06 16.94
C GLY A 72 -4.33 13.37 17.61
N GLY A 73 -4.16 14.45 16.85
CA GLY A 73 -3.86 15.80 17.32
C GLY A 73 -5.09 16.63 17.68
N ASP A 74 -6.27 16.26 17.16
CA ASP A 74 -7.57 16.87 17.51
C ASP A 74 -8.11 16.43 18.89
N THR A 75 -7.32 15.71 19.70
CA THR A 75 -7.58 15.50 21.14
C THR A 75 -6.70 16.37 22.04
N GLY A 76 -5.93 17.30 21.46
CA GLY A 76 -5.38 18.43 22.20
C GLY A 76 -6.48 19.46 22.41
N LEU A 77 -7.27 19.25 23.47
CA LEU A 77 -8.25 20.19 24.01
C LEU A 77 -7.75 21.64 23.99
N ARG A 78 -8.71 22.49 23.62
CA ARG A 78 -8.82 23.94 23.85
C ARG A 78 -8.22 24.42 25.16
#